data_AF-A0AAW0U0D9-F1
#
_entry.id   AF-A0AAW0U0D9-F1
#
_cell.length_a   1.000
_cell.length_b   1.000
_cell.length_c   1.000
_cell.angle_alpha   90.00
_cell.angle_beta   90.00
_cell.angle_gamma   90.00
#
_symmetry.space_group_name_H-M   'P 1'
#
loop_
_entity.id
_entity.type
_entity.pdbx_description
1 polymer ?
#
loop_
_entity_poly.entity_id
_entity_poly.type
_entity_poly.pdbx_seq_one_letter_code
_entity_poly.pdbx_strand_id
1 'polypeptide(L)'
;MEREPELHFYIFYEESVKDTFITLSVSHIWEDEVVQAAFAAGAKATLIHERSTAHLAWRWLVLTKKDVSATLQEILREETQVVLVAQLSPGRHQILASHINEHSLVRFRKVDHCHTGVGCGCECSIQRPLFASPLEVYRDFNGRQLLVATVDNTPYFSLQWRPDGTVESSQGVDHNVIHAIGHFLNFSIQVVEPKDREWGGAFPNGSVYGMVGLVARRLAHVALNELTITDWREAVVDFTRPYILEGTALVSRAPKERDHSGAVFSPFSLPMSDVSPPYGCSSSQN
;
A
#
# COMPACT_ATOMS: atom_id res chain seq x y z
N MET A 1 39.26 -9.14 -15.37
CA MET A 1 38.98 -7.72 -15.70
C MET A 1 37.97 -7.75 -16.83
N GLU A 2 36.73 -8.09 -16.50
CA GLU A 2 35.65 -8.22 -17.48
C GLU A 2 35.05 -6.84 -17.67
N ARG A 3 35.16 -6.31 -18.90
CA ARG A 3 34.44 -5.13 -19.32
C ARG A 3 32.95 -5.48 -19.33
N GLU A 4 32.17 -4.75 -18.55
CA GLU A 4 30.72 -4.73 -18.73
C GLU A 4 30.40 -4.36 -20.19
N PRO A 5 29.45 -5.03 -20.85
CA PRO A 5 29.03 -4.64 -22.18
C PRO A 5 28.34 -3.29 -22.11
N GLU A 6 28.80 -2.34 -22.92
CA GLU A 6 28.08 -1.10 -23.19
C GLU A 6 26.70 -1.44 -23.77
N LEU A 7 25.64 -1.05 -23.07
CA LEU A 7 24.27 -1.14 -23.56
C LEU A 7 24.02 0.01 -24.54
N HIS A 8 24.17 -0.31 -25.83
CA HIS A 8 23.78 0.56 -26.94
C HIS A 8 22.28 0.38 -27.22
N PHE A 9 21.47 1.40 -26.89
CA PHE A 9 20.06 1.43 -27.28
C PHE A 9 19.92 2.08 -28.65
N TYR A 10 19.67 1.28 -29.68
CA TYR A 10 19.30 1.77 -31.01
C TYR A 10 17.78 1.86 -31.13
N ILE A 11 17.26 3.05 -31.43
CA ILE A 11 15.88 3.21 -31.93
C ILE A 11 15.98 3.84 -33.33
N PHE A 12 15.77 3.01 -34.35
CA PHE A 12 15.48 3.43 -35.73
C PHE A 12 14.03 2.95 -36.05
N TYR A 13 13.18 3.73 -36.73
CA TYR A 13 13.25 3.86 -38.19
C TYR A 13 12.57 5.12 -38.79
N GLU A 14 13.13 5.49 -39.94
CA GLU A 14 12.84 6.53 -40.95
C GLU A 14 11.55 6.18 -41.75
N GLU A 15 10.80 7.00 -42.50
CA GLU A 15 10.96 8.30 -43.15
C GLU A 15 9.51 8.80 -43.36
N SER A 16 9.20 10.08 -43.09
CA SER A 16 7.95 10.82 -43.46
C SER A 16 6.85 11.11 -42.43
N VAL A 17 6.90 10.68 -41.16
CA VAL A 17 5.75 10.91 -40.24
C VAL A 17 6.12 11.79 -39.05
N LYS A 18 5.62 13.04 -39.08
CA LYS A 18 5.38 13.89 -37.90
C LYS A 18 4.60 13.08 -36.88
N ASP A 19 5.00 13.11 -35.60
CA ASP A 19 4.18 12.99 -34.38
C ASP A 19 4.85 12.25 -33.20
N THR A 20 4.41 12.61 -31.99
CA THR A 20 4.91 12.26 -30.64
C THR A 20 5.10 10.75 -30.34
N PHE A 21 6.10 10.43 -29.52
CA PHE A 21 6.48 9.05 -29.13
C PHE A 21 6.24 8.85 -27.61
N ILE A 22 5.78 7.69 -27.14
CA ILE A 22 5.65 7.37 -25.69
C ILE A 22 6.31 6.02 -25.43
N THR A 23 7.07 5.91 -24.34
CA THR A 23 7.66 4.66 -23.86
C THR A 23 7.14 4.38 -22.44
N LEU A 24 6.19 3.46 -22.30
CA LEU A 24 5.64 2.99 -21.03
C LEU A 24 6.43 1.78 -20.51
N SER A 25 7.04 1.91 -19.32
CA SER A 25 7.58 0.77 -18.56
C SER A 25 6.84 0.70 -17.25
N VAL A 26 5.87 -0.21 -17.15
CA VAL A 26 5.05 -0.35 -15.94
C VAL A 26 5.63 -1.47 -15.08
N SER A 27 5.96 -1.16 -13.83
CA SER A 27 6.16 -2.18 -12.79
C SER A 27 4.85 -2.38 -12.04
N HIS A 28 4.31 -3.61 -12.11
CA HIS A 28 3.17 -4.15 -11.34
C HIS A 28 1.75 -3.55 -11.58
N ILE A 29 0.92 -4.39 -12.22
CA ILE A 29 -0.56 -4.56 -12.25
C ILE A 29 -1.51 -3.35 -12.48
N TRP A 30 -2.04 -3.34 -13.72
CA TRP A 30 -3.43 -3.15 -14.24
C TRP A 30 -3.28 -2.42 -15.59
N GLU A 31 -2.68 -3.12 -16.54
CA GLU A 31 -2.12 -2.58 -17.79
C GLU A 31 -3.20 -2.19 -18.82
N ASP A 32 -4.37 -2.83 -18.74
CA ASP A 32 -5.42 -2.70 -19.76
C ASP A 32 -6.06 -1.31 -19.78
N GLU A 33 -6.32 -0.69 -18.62
CA GLU A 33 -7.01 0.60 -18.55
C GLU A 33 -6.17 1.73 -19.15
N VAL A 34 -4.87 1.74 -18.86
CA VAL A 34 -3.93 2.76 -19.38
C VAL A 34 -3.81 2.65 -20.89
N VAL A 35 -3.71 1.42 -21.39
CA VAL A 35 -3.62 1.14 -22.83
C VAL A 35 -4.93 1.53 -23.53
N GLN A 36 -6.09 1.15 -22.99
CA GLN A 36 -7.40 1.50 -23.55
C GLN A 36 -7.64 3.01 -23.56
N ALA A 37 -7.32 3.72 -22.48
CA ALA A 37 -7.46 5.17 -22.41
C ALA A 37 -6.56 5.87 -23.43
N ALA A 38 -5.32 5.42 -23.60
CA ALA A 38 -4.40 5.96 -24.60
C ALA A 38 -4.92 5.73 -26.03
N PHE A 39 -5.44 4.53 -26.33
CA PHE A 39 -6.07 4.24 -27.63
C PHE A 39 -7.33 5.08 -27.87
N ALA A 40 -8.20 5.23 -26.87
CA ALA A 40 -9.40 6.08 -26.95
C ALA A 40 -9.04 7.55 -27.21
N ALA A 41 -7.92 8.02 -26.67
CA ALA A 41 -7.38 9.36 -26.93
C ALA A 41 -6.71 9.51 -28.32
N GLY A 42 -6.64 8.44 -29.13
CA GLY A 42 -6.14 8.44 -30.50
C GLY A 42 -4.66 8.06 -30.65
N ALA A 43 -4.08 7.39 -29.66
CA ALA A 43 -2.72 6.88 -29.76
C ALA A 43 -2.63 5.57 -30.59
N LYS A 44 -1.47 5.30 -31.18
CA LYS A 44 -1.12 4.05 -31.89
C LYS A 44 -0.02 3.32 -31.12
N ALA A 45 -0.27 2.12 -30.59
CA ALA A 45 0.76 1.40 -29.82
C ALA A 45 1.60 0.44 -30.68
N THR A 46 2.84 0.17 -30.26
CA THR A 46 3.70 -0.92 -30.73
C THR A 46 4.40 -1.54 -29.52
N LEU A 47 4.42 -2.87 -29.41
CA LEU A 47 5.07 -3.57 -28.30
C LEU A 47 6.59 -3.59 -28.51
N ILE A 48 7.39 -3.15 -27.53
CA ILE A 48 8.84 -3.42 -27.50
C ILE A 48 9.13 -4.30 -26.29
N HIS A 49 9.60 -5.52 -26.55
CA HIS A 49 10.00 -6.49 -25.53
C HIS A 49 11.51 -6.34 -25.25
N GLU A 50 11.92 -6.09 -24.02
CA GLU A 50 13.30 -6.36 -23.61
C GLU A 50 13.32 -7.61 -22.73
N ARG A 51 14.33 -8.44 -22.97
CA ARG A 51 14.59 -9.65 -22.22
C ARG A 51 15.78 -9.36 -21.29
N SER A 52 15.55 -9.17 -20.00
CA SER A 52 16.64 -9.34 -19.03
C SER A 52 16.16 -9.67 -17.61
N THR A 53 17.09 -10.23 -16.86
CA THR A 53 16.99 -11.28 -15.84
C THR A 53 16.59 -10.78 -14.46
N ALA A 54 15.82 -11.62 -13.75
CA ALA A 54 15.35 -11.50 -12.36
C ALA A 54 14.12 -10.61 -12.13
N HIS A 55 12.95 -11.22 -12.40
CA HIS A 55 11.66 -11.00 -11.73
C HIS A 55 10.75 -9.79 -12.07
N LEU A 56 11.05 -8.95 -13.07
CA LEU A 56 10.03 -8.03 -13.62
C LEU A 56 10.10 -7.90 -15.16
N ALA A 57 9.13 -8.50 -15.85
CA ALA A 57 8.73 -8.16 -17.22
C ALA A 57 7.35 -7.49 -17.10
N TRP A 58 6.93 -6.44 -17.84
CA TRP A 58 6.96 -6.21 -19.29
C TRP A 58 6.95 -4.69 -19.65
N ARG A 59 7.02 -4.35 -20.95
CA ARG A 59 7.23 -2.98 -21.50
C ARG A 59 6.27 -2.67 -22.67
N TRP A 60 5.89 -1.40 -22.85
CA TRP A 60 4.97 -0.93 -23.89
C TRP A 60 5.42 0.39 -24.53
N LEU A 61 5.29 0.57 -25.85
CA LEU A 61 5.56 1.83 -26.56
C LEU A 61 4.26 2.33 -27.22
N VAL A 62 3.86 3.57 -26.93
CA VAL A 62 2.62 4.18 -27.43
C VAL A 62 2.96 5.41 -28.29
N LEU A 63 2.83 5.33 -29.61
CA LEU A 63 3.08 6.45 -30.51
C LEU A 63 1.80 7.28 -30.64
N THR A 64 1.77 8.47 -30.05
CA THR A 64 0.57 9.33 -30.09
C THR A 64 0.80 10.54 -30.98
N LYS A 65 -0.23 10.95 -31.74
CA LYS A 65 -0.20 12.24 -32.46
C LYS A 65 -0.68 13.41 -31.62
N LYS A 66 -1.20 13.13 -30.43
CA LYS A 66 -1.82 14.10 -29.52
C LYS A 66 -1.19 14.00 -28.15
N ASP A 67 -1.07 15.14 -27.48
CA ASP A 67 -0.70 15.14 -26.06
C ASP A 67 -1.77 14.44 -25.23
N VAL A 68 -1.40 13.35 -24.56
CA VAL A 68 -2.26 12.56 -23.66
C VAL A 68 -1.85 12.72 -22.20
N SER A 69 -0.96 13.67 -21.90
CA SER A 69 -0.42 13.87 -20.54
C SER A 69 -1.52 14.13 -19.51
N ALA A 70 -2.53 14.93 -19.83
CA ALA A 70 -3.67 15.19 -18.94
C ALA A 70 -4.47 13.91 -18.63
N THR A 71 -4.85 13.15 -19.66
CA THR A 71 -5.56 11.88 -19.51
C THR A 71 -4.76 10.87 -18.70
N LEU A 72 -3.45 10.78 -18.96
CA LEU A 72 -2.56 9.89 -18.20
C LEU A 72 -2.44 10.32 -16.73
N GLN A 73 -2.34 11.62 -16.43
CA GLN A 73 -2.27 12.10 -15.05
C GLN A 73 -3.52 11.74 -14.22
N GLU A 74 -4.68 11.59 -14.86
CA GLU A 74 -5.93 11.21 -14.18
C GLU A 74 -6.03 9.72 -13.88
N ILE A 75 -5.47 8.86 -14.75
CA ILE A 75 -5.61 7.40 -14.63
C ILE A 75 -4.40 6.74 -13.96
N LEU A 76 -3.22 7.36 -14.03
CA LEU A 76 -1.99 6.78 -13.52
C LEU A 76 -2.01 6.64 -12.01
N ARG A 77 -1.44 5.54 -11.54
CA ARG A 77 -1.26 5.23 -10.13
C ARG A 77 0.13 5.59 -9.68
N GLU A 78 0.28 5.80 -8.38
CA GLU A 78 1.55 6.19 -7.73
C GLU A 78 2.69 5.18 -7.97
N GLU A 79 2.36 3.90 -7.98
CA GLU A 79 3.29 2.80 -8.28
C GLU A 79 3.71 2.73 -9.77
N THR A 80 3.00 3.44 -10.65
CA THR A 80 3.20 3.40 -12.09
C THR A 80 4.16 4.49 -12.55
N GLN A 81 5.38 4.10 -12.93
CA GLN A 81 6.30 5.01 -13.59
C GLN A 81 6.06 5.03 -15.11
N VAL A 82 6.00 6.22 -15.71
CA VAL A 82 5.71 6.40 -17.14
C VAL A 82 6.64 7.44 -17.73
N VAL A 83 7.14 7.19 -18.94
CA VAL A 83 7.98 8.13 -19.68
C VAL A 83 7.29 8.55 -20.98
N LEU A 84 7.14 9.85 -21.18
CA LEU A 84 6.62 10.45 -22.41
C LEU A 84 7.76 11.05 -23.24
N VAL A 85 7.71 10.91 -24.56
CA VAL A 85 8.70 11.49 -25.48
C VAL A 85 7.98 12.45 -26.44
N ALA A 86 7.79 13.69 -25.99
CA ALA A 86 7.11 14.73 -26.76
C ALA A 86 7.98 15.25 -27.91
N GLN A 87 7.48 15.26 -29.14
CA GLN A 87 8.17 15.92 -30.26
C GLN A 87 7.91 17.43 -30.20
N LEU A 88 8.96 18.24 -30.01
CA LEU A 88 8.85 19.70 -29.98
C LEU A 88 8.96 20.32 -31.37
N SER A 89 9.82 19.75 -32.22
CA SER A 89 10.01 20.13 -33.62
C SER A 89 10.50 18.93 -34.42
N PRO A 90 10.49 18.97 -35.78
CA PRO A 90 11.20 17.97 -36.57
C PRO A 90 12.63 17.86 -36.05
N GLY A 91 13.08 16.65 -35.74
CA GLY A 91 14.42 16.44 -35.22
C GLY A 91 14.61 16.65 -33.70
N ARG A 92 13.64 17.21 -32.96
CA ARG A 92 13.82 17.56 -31.53
C ARG A 92 12.71 16.97 -30.66
N HIS A 93 13.12 16.19 -29.67
CA HIS A 93 12.23 15.50 -28.76
C HIS A 93 12.57 15.85 -27.31
N GLN A 94 11.56 15.84 -26.45
CA GLN A 94 11.66 16.06 -25.02
C GLN A 94 11.18 14.83 -24.29
N ILE A 95 11.97 14.37 -23.33
CA ILE A 95 11.64 13.23 -22.49
C ILE A 95 11.09 13.75 -21.16
N LEU A 96 9.91 13.29 -20.79
CA LEU A 96 9.24 13.57 -19.53
C LEU A 96 9.06 12.27 -18.75
N ALA A 97 9.29 12.25 -17.45
CA ALA A 97 8.95 11.12 -16.60
C ALA A 97 7.86 11.49 -15.60
N SER A 98 7.01 10.52 -15.26
CA SER A 98 6.04 10.66 -14.19
C SER A 98 6.74 10.80 -12.85
N HIS A 99 6.14 11.59 -11.97
CA HIS A 99 6.48 11.72 -10.57
C HIS A 99 5.22 12.09 -9.81
N ILE A 100 5.26 11.96 -8.49
CA ILE A 100 4.16 12.37 -7.62
C ILE A 100 4.57 13.68 -6.98
N ASN A 101 3.66 14.65 -7.00
CA ASN A 101 3.91 15.94 -6.36
C ASN A 101 3.50 15.92 -4.87
N GLU A 102 3.73 17.03 -4.19
CA GLU A 102 3.38 17.29 -2.79
C GLU A 102 1.88 17.10 -2.47
N HIS A 103 1.02 17.14 -3.49
CA HIS A 103 -0.43 16.97 -3.38
C HIS A 103 -0.90 15.55 -3.71
N SER A 104 -0.01 14.57 -3.79
CA SER A 104 -0.35 13.17 -4.13
C SER A 104 -0.86 12.99 -5.56
N LEU A 105 -0.55 13.91 -6.48
CA LEU A 105 -0.98 13.84 -7.87
C LEU A 105 0.15 13.40 -8.77
N VAL A 106 -0.15 12.52 -9.72
CA VAL A 106 0.79 12.15 -10.77
C VAL A 106 0.98 13.33 -11.72
N ARG A 107 2.23 13.71 -11.96
CA ARG A 107 2.65 14.82 -12.83
C ARG A 107 3.83 14.39 -13.69
N PHE A 108 4.05 15.10 -14.79
CA PHE A 108 5.19 14.87 -15.66
C PHE A 108 6.24 15.96 -15.48
N ARG A 109 7.50 15.56 -15.31
CA ARG A 109 8.65 16.46 -15.26
C ARG A 109 9.60 16.15 -16.42
N LYS A 110 10.23 17.18 -16.97
CA LYS A 110 11.28 16.99 -17.97
C LYS A 110 12.48 16.28 -17.35
N VAL A 111 12.87 15.16 -17.94
CA VAL A 111 14.07 14.40 -17.54
C VAL A 111 15.19 14.61 -18.54
N ASP A 112 14.88 14.58 -19.83
CA ASP A 112 15.90 14.71 -20.87
C ASP A 112 15.33 15.23 -22.20
N HIS A 113 16.13 15.16 -23.25
CA HIS A 113 15.80 15.53 -24.61
C HIS A 113 16.64 14.72 -25.60
N CYS A 114 16.09 14.47 -26.79
CA CYS A 114 16.80 13.80 -27.88
C CYS A 114 16.80 14.66 -29.14
N HIS A 115 17.86 14.54 -29.93
CA HIS A 115 17.92 15.10 -31.28
C HIS A 115 18.05 13.97 -32.30
N THR A 116 17.19 13.97 -33.32
CA THR A 116 17.28 13.04 -34.46
C THR A 116 17.79 13.83 -35.66
N GLY A 117 19.06 13.62 -36.03
CA GLY A 117 19.66 14.23 -37.20
C GLY A 117 19.18 13.56 -38.49
N VAL A 118 19.05 14.32 -39.57
CA VAL A 118 18.79 13.77 -40.91
C VAL A 118 20.12 13.23 -41.44
N GLY A 119 20.23 11.90 -41.60
CA GLY A 119 21.33 11.24 -42.33
C GLY A 119 22.36 10.46 -41.53
N CYS A 120 22.38 10.53 -40.19
CA CYS A 120 23.25 9.69 -39.35
C CYS A 120 22.67 9.59 -37.93
N GLY A 121 21.99 8.48 -37.61
CA GLY A 121 21.70 8.08 -36.23
C GLY A 121 20.73 8.95 -35.43
N CYS A 122 19.80 8.32 -34.70
CA CYS A 122 19.17 8.99 -33.56
C CYS A 122 20.21 9.08 -32.43
N GLU A 123 20.76 10.27 -32.16
CA GLU A 123 21.63 10.47 -31.00
C GLU A 123 20.76 10.85 -29.79
N CYS A 124 20.19 9.83 -29.15
CA CYS A 124 19.57 9.96 -27.84
C CYS A 124 20.63 9.77 -26.76
N SER A 125 21.23 10.87 -26.31
CA SER A 125 22.10 10.87 -25.12
C SER A 125 21.22 10.83 -23.86
N ILE A 126 20.69 9.65 -23.51
CA ILE A 126 20.03 9.44 -22.22
C ILE A 126 21.13 9.33 -21.15
N GLN A 127 21.40 10.43 -20.44
CA GLN A 127 22.52 10.47 -19.49
C GLN A 127 22.18 9.88 -18.11
N ARG A 128 20.89 9.63 -17.84
CA ARG A 128 20.39 9.13 -16.56
C ARG A 128 19.33 8.05 -16.77
N PRO A 129 19.17 7.11 -15.83
CA PRO A 129 18.06 6.17 -15.85
C PRO A 129 16.74 6.92 -15.99
N LEU A 130 15.92 6.53 -16.96
CA LEU A 130 14.60 7.14 -17.20
C LEU A 130 13.63 6.86 -16.04
N PHE A 131 13.90 5.80 -15.29
CA PHE A 131 13.12 5.36 -14.14
C PHE A 131 13.99 5.46 -12.90
N ALA A 132 13.42 6.03 -11.84
CA ALA A 132 14.04 6.00 -10.54
C ALA A 132 13.88 4.60 -9.95
N SER A 133 14.92 4.06 -9.34
CA SER A 133 14.80 2.83 -8.56
C SER A 133 13.75 3.00 -7.45
N PRO A 134 13.05 1.94 -7.00
CA PRO A 134 12.15 2.06 -5.86
C PRO A 134 12.82 2.68 -4.62
N LEU A 135 14.10 2.37 -4.39
CA LEU A 135 14.90 2.96 -3.30
C LEU A 135 15.14 4.47 -3.45
N GLU A 136 15.11 4.99 -4.67
CA GLU A 136 15.22 6.43 -4.94
C GLU A 136 13.85 7.12 -4.86
N VAL A 137 12.79 6.47 -5.36
CA VAL A 137 11.41 6.96 -5.26
C VAL A 137 10.96 7.09 -3.81
N TYR A 138 11.21 6.07 -2.99
CA TYR A 138 10.78 6.03 -1.59
C TYR A 138 11.85 6.55 -0.62
N ARG A 139 12.90 7.22 -1.11
CA ARG A 139 13.92 7.85 -0.26
C ARG A 139 13.35 9.03 0.52
N ASP A 140 12.45 9.79 -0.09
CA ASP A 140 11.93 11.06 0.41
C ASP A 140 10.56 11.34 -0.23
N PHE A 141 9.57 11.69 0.58
CA PHE A 141 8.20 12.00 0.17
C PHE A 141 7.98 13.50 -0.09
N ASN A 142 9.03 14.31 -0.05
CA ASN A 142 9.09 15.72 -0.43
C ASN A 142 8.04 16.61 0.26
N GLY A 143 7.79 16.38 1.55
CA GLY A 143 6.84 17.15 2.35
C GLY A 143 5.37 16.84 2.06
N ARG A 144 5.08 15.75 1.34
CA ARG A 144 3.71 15.33 1.00
C ARG A 144 2.87 15.11 2.26
N GLN A 145 1.56 15.33 2.15
CA GLN A 145 0.59 14.97 3.19
C GLN A 145 -0.07 13.63 2.86
N LEU A 146 0.14 12.62 3.70
CA LEU A 146 -0.45 11.30 3.55
C LEU A 146 -1.72 11.15 4.39
N LEU A 147 -2.81 10.77 3.73
CA LEU A 147 -4.02 10.28 4.39
C LEU A 147 -3.76 8.93 5.10
N VAL A 148 -3.89 8.92 6.43
CA VAL A 148 -3.73 7.75 7.29
C VAL A 148 -5.12 7.34 7.81
N ALA A 149 -5.58 6.16 7.39
CA ALA A 149 -6.77 5.56 7.96
C ALA A 149 -6.46 5.00 9.35
N THR A 150 -7.16 5.49 10.37
CA THR A 150 -7.06 4.96 11.74
C THR A 150 -8.41 5.00 12.46
N VAL A 151 -8.54 4.34 13.60
CA VAL A 151 -9.69 4.38 14.51
C VAL A 151 -9.19 4.73 15.92
N ASP A 152 -10.06 5.33 16.74
CA ASP A 152 -9.71 5.58 18.14
C ASP A 152 -9.49 4.26 18.90
N ASN A 153 -8.25 4.03 19.33
CA ASN A 153 -7.84 2.81 20.01
C ASN A 153 -6.67 3.10 20.96
N THR A 154 -6.98 3.51 22.18
CA THR A 154 -5.95 3.76 23.21
C THR A 154 -5.40 2.41 23.72
N PRO A 155 -4.07 2.21 23.77
CA PRO A 155 -3.00 3.21 23.79
C PRO A 155 -2.29 3.51 22.45
N TYR A 156 -2.79 3.01 21.32
CA TYR A 156 -2.15 3.15 20.00
C TYR A 156 -2.44 4.48 19.32
N PHE A 157 -3.72 4.87 19.28
CA PHE A 157 -4.19 6.17 18.81
C PHE A 157 -5.22 6.74 19.78
N SER A 158 -5.09 8.03 20.10
CA SER A 158 -6.15 8.82 20.72
C SER A 158 -6.59 9.91 19.75
N LEU A 159 -7.81 9.81 19.23
CA LEU A 159 -8.38 10.71 18.23
C LEU A 159 -9.19 11.83 18.87
N GLN A 160 -9.10 13.03 18.29
CA GLN A 160 -9.85 14.20 18.69
C GLN A 160 -10.57 14.79 17.47
N TRP A 161 -11.87 14.99 17.62
CA TRP A 161 -12.71 15.60 16.61
C TRP A 161 -12.71 17.12 16.78
N ARG A 162 -12.36 17.83 15.71
CA ARG A 162 -12.42 19.28 15.67
C ARG A 162 -13.84 19.76 15.29
N PRO A 163 -14.22 20.98 15.69
CA PRO A 163 -15.54 21.55 15.35
C PRO A 163 -15.82 21.67 13.85
N ASP A 164 -14.77 21.71 13.02
CA ASP A 164 -14.86 21.75 11.56
C ASP A 164 -15.13 20.37 10.92
N GLY A 165 -15.24 19.32 11.74
CA GLY A 165 -15.46 17.94 11.29
C GLY A 165 -14.20 17.19 10.88
N THR A 166 -13.01 17.80 11.04
CA THR A 166 -11.74 17.08 10.86
C THR A 166 -11.40 16.27 12.11
N VAL A 167 -10.64 15.18 11.91
CA VAL A 167 -10.14 14.33 13.00
C VAL A 167 -8.63 14.42 13.05
N GLU A 168 -8.09 14.50 14.26
CA GLU A 168 -6.66 14.52 14.50
C GLU A 168 -6.27 13.49 15.54
N SER A 169 -5.09 12.89 15.37
CA SER A 169 -4.47 12.09 16.41
C SER A 169 -3.67 12.98 17.35
N SER A 170 -3.82 12.76 18.66
CA SER A 170 -3.17 13.58 19.70
C SER A 170 -1.99 12.89 20.38
N GLN A 171 -2.06 11.57 20.53
CA GLN A 171 -1.06 10.76 21.22
C GLN A 171 -1.27 9.27 20.91
N GLY A 172 -0.30 8.46 21.34
CA GLY A 172 -0.35 7.00 21.29
C GLY A 172 0.89 6.38 20.67
N VAL A 173 1.03 5.06 20.79
CA VAL A 173 2.18 4.32 20.26
C VAL A 173 2.27 4.50 18.74
N ASP A 174 1.18 4.26 18.03
CA ASP A 174 1.16 4.29 16.56
C ASP A 174 1.18 5.71 16.01
N HIS A 175 0.61 6.67 16.75
CA HIS A 175 0.82 8.09 16.50
C HIS A 175 2.32 8.42 16.47
N ASN A 176 3.07 8.00 17.50
CA ASN A 176 4.51 8.26 17.55
C ASN A 176 5.26 7.54 16.41
N VAL A 177 4.88 6.30 16.08
CA VAL A 177 5.50 5.52 15.01
C VAL A 177 5.35 6.24 13.66
N ILE A 178 4.14 6.63 13.27
CA ILE A 178 3.93 7.26 11.96
C ILE A 178 4.57 8.63 11.87
N HIS A 179 4.59 9.41 12.95
CA HIS A 179 5.27 10.69 13.00
C HIS A 179 6.80 10.54 12.92
N ALA A 180 7.37 9.51 13.55
CA ALA A 180 8.79 9.19 13.41
C ALA A 180 9.13 8.82 11.97
N ILE A 181 8.35 7.93 11.34
CA ILE A 181 8.52 7.57 9.92
C ILE A 181 8.40 8.81 9.03
N GLY A 182 7.39 9.65 9.27
CA GLY A 182 7.17 10.91 8.55
C GLY A 182 8.34 11.89 8.69
N HIS A 183 9.00 11.92 9.84
CA HIS A 183 10.21 12.72 10.02
C HIS A 183 11.39 12.19 9.17
N PHE A 184 11.61 10.88 9.15
CA PHE A 184 12.71 10.28 8.37
C PHE A 184 12.49 10.32 6.86
N LEU A 185 11.24 10.15 6.42
CA LEU A 185 10.86 10.09 5.01
C LEU A 185 10.26 11.40 4.51
N ASN A 186 10.24 12.45 5.33
CA ASN A 186 9.76 13.79 4.99
C ASN A 186 8.33 13.81 4.43
N PHE A 187 7.36 13.38 5.24
CA PHE A 187 5.93 13.59 5.00
C PHE A 187 5.19 14.00 6.28
N SER A 188 4.04 14.64 6.08
CA SER A 188 3.05 14.90 7.13
C SER A 188 1.85 13.97 6.98
N ILE A 189 1.01 13.88 8.00
CA ILE A 189 -0.19 13.03 7.95
C ILE A 189 -1.46 13.86 8.10
N GLN A 190 -2.54 13.34 7.53
CA GLN A 190 -3.90 13.72 7.86
C GLN A 190 -4.66 12.44 8.22
N VAL A 191 -5.27 12.41 9.39
CA VAL A 191 -6.03 11.24 9.85
C VAL A 191 -7.40 11.21 9.19
N VAL A 192 -7.84 10.00 8.82
CA VAL A 192 -9.19 9.73 8.34
C VAL A 192 -9.76 8.57 9.16
N GLU A 193 -10.82 8.83 9.93
CA GLU A 193 -11.55 7.77 10.63
C GLU A 193 -12.65 7.21 9.70
N PRO A 194 -12.72 5.88 9.48
CA PRO A 194 -13.79 5.29 8.69
C PRO A 194 -15.14 5.49 9.40
N LYS A 195 -16.21 5.67 8.63
CA LYS A 195 -17.55 5.98 9.18
C LYS A 195 -18.09 4.90 10.12
N ASP A 196 -17.74 3.65 9.88
CA ASP A 196 -18.11 2.49 10.70
C ASP A 196 -17.22 2.33 11.94
N ARG A 197 -16.10 3.06 12.04
CA ARG A 197 -15.10 2.98 13.13
C ARG A 197 -14.55 1.57 13.33
N GLU A 198 -14.48 0.79 12.26
CA GLU A 198 -14.01 -0.58 12.29
C GLU A 198 -12.60 -0.70 11.70
N TRP A 199 -11.85 -1.72 12.14
CA TRP A 199 -10.55 -2.04 11.54
C TRP A 199 -10.71 -2.50 10.09
N GLY A 200 -11.74 -3.31 9.85
CA GLY A 200 -12.12 -3.68 8.51
C GLY A 200 -11.37 -4.87 7.91
N GLY A 201 -11.73 -5.13 6.65
CA GLY A 201 -11.15 -6.11 5.73
C GLY A 201 -12.19 -6.52 4.69
N ALA A 202 -12.03 -7.68 4.05
CA ALA A 202 -12.95 -8.17 3.04
C ALA A 202 -14.07 -9.05 3.62
N PHE A 203 -15.30 -8.80 3.17
CA PHE A 203 -16.43 -9.71 3.34
C PHE A 203 -16.37 -10.85 2.30
N PRO A 204 -17.06 -11.98 2.54
CA PRO A 204 -17.13 -13.09 1.58
C PRO A 204 -17.69 -12.70 0.20
N ASN A 205 -18.48 -11.63 0.13
CA ASN A 205 -19.02 -11.10 -1.12
C ASN A 205 -18.04 -10.18 -1.88
N GLY A 206 -16.79 -10.05 -1.41
CA GLY A 206 -15.75 -9.18 -1.98
C GLY A 206 -15.86 -7.70 -1.61
N SER A 207 -16.89 -7.29 -0.87
CA SER A 207 -16.99 -5.91 -0.38
C SER A 207 -16.02 -5.67 0.79
N VAL A 208 -15.48 -4.46 0.88
CA VAL A 208 -14.50 -4.08 1.91
C VAL A 208 -15.07 -3.01 2.85
N TYR A 209 -14.64 -2.97 4.11
CA TYR A 209 -15.13 -2.02 5.12
C TYR A 209 -14.00 -1.59 6.09
N GLY A 210 -14.28 -0.66 7.01
CA GLY A 210 -13.31 -0.16 7.98
C GLY A 210 -12.09 0.55 7.39
N MET A 211 -11.03 0.66 8.19
CA MET A 211 -9.76 1.26 7.78
C MET A 211 -9.16 0.56 6.57
N VAL A 212 -9.15 -0.78 6.57
CA VAL A 212 -8.68 -1.58 5.44
C VAL A 212 -9.50 -1.27 4.19
N GLY A 213 -10.81 -1.09 4.32
CA GLY A 213 -11.69 -0.72 3.22
C GLY A 213 -11.42 0.67 2.64
N LEU A 214 -10.99 1.64 3.45
CA LEU A 214 -10.55 2.95 2.95
C LEU A 214 -9.31 2.81 2.07
N VAL A 215 -8.32 2.01 2.51
CA VAL A 215 -7.09 1.76 1.73
C VAL A 215 -7.39 0.97 0.46
N ALA A 216 -8.16 -0.12 0.55
CA ALA A 216 -8.56 -0.94 -0.59
C ALA A 216 -9.31 -0.13 -1.66
N ARG A 217 -10.09 0.88 -1.25
CA ARG A 217 -10.79 1.81 -2.15
C ARG A 217 -9.95 3.03 -2.54
N ARG A 218 -8.67 3.09 -2.13
CA ARG A 218 -7.74 4.20 -2.36
C ARG A 218 -8.25 5.56 -1.83
N LEU A 219 -9.07 5.53 -0.79
CA LEU A 219 -9.53 6.72 -0.04
C LEU A 219 -8.58 7.11 1.09
N ALA A 220 -7.62 6.26 1.41
CA ALA A 220 -6.48 6.52 2.29
C ALA A 220 -5.22 5.87 1.69
N HIS A 221 -4.03 6.39 2.01
CA HIS A 221 -2.77 5.85 1.50
C HIS A 221 -2.26 4.68 2.34
N VAL A 222 -2.50 4.72 3.64
CA VAL A 222 -2.07 3.68 4.59
C VAL A 222 -3.11 3.54 5.69
N ALA A 223 -3.30 2.32 6.18
CA ALA A 223 -4.03 2.07 7.42
C ALA A 223 -3.01 1.75 8.51
N LEU A 224 -3.11 2.43 9.65
CA LEU A 224 -2.24 2.17 10.79
C LEU A 224 -3.05 2.15 12.08
N ASN A 225 -2.94 1.04 12.79
CA ASN A 225 -3.41 0.82 14.15
C ASN A 225 -2.79 -0.51 14.62
N GLU A 226 -3.24 -1.01 15.77
CA GLU A 226 -3.13 -2.41 16.17
C GLU A 226 -3.95 -3.30 15.20
N LEU A 227 -3.40 -3.56 14.02
CA LEU A 227 -4.07 -4.26 12.93
C LEU A 227 -3.47 -5.66 12.75
N THR A 228 -4.23 -6.69 13.12
CA THR A 228 -3.83 -8.08 12.90
C THR A 228 -3.75 -8.42 11.41
N ILE A 229 -2.64 -9.04 11.01
CA ILE A 229 -2.46 -9.59 9.65
C ILE A 229 -3.29 -10.88 9.53
N THR A 230 -4.16 -10.95 8.52
CA THR A 230 -5.04 -12.10 8.26
C THR A 230 -5.26 -12.29 6.76
N ASP A 231 -5.52 -13.53 6.33
CA ASP A 231 -5.72 -13.87 4.91
C ASP A 231 -6.79 -12.99 4.22
N TRP A 232 -7.90 -12.71 4.90
CA TRP A 232 -9.02 -11.93 4.33
C TRP A 232 -8.73 -10.41 4.26
N ARG A 233 -7.72 -9.92 4.99
CA ARG A 233 -7.22 -8.54 4.82
C ARG A 233 -6.15 -8.50 3.73
N GLU A 234 -5.23 -9.47 3.74
CA GLU A 234 -4.19 -9.62 2.71
C GLU A 234 -4.78 -9.83 1.31
N ALA A 235 -5.99 -10.37 1.20
CA ALA A 235 -6.70 -10.50 -0.07
C ALA A 235 -7.03 -9.17 -0.77
N VAL A 236 -7.01 -8.04 -0.06
CA VAL A 236 -7.44 -6.72 -0.59
C VAL A 236 -6.44 -5.59 -0.36
N VAL A 237 -5.44 -5.79 0.50
CA VAL A 237 -4.35 -4.84 0.76
C VAL A 237 -3.05 -5.58 1.02
N ASP A 238 -1.93 -4.93 0.73
CA ASP A 238 -0.61 -5.41 1.12
C ASP A 238 -0.25 -4.93 2.53
N PHE A 239 0.42 -5.80 3.30
CA PHE A 239 0.96 -5.46 4.62
C PHE A 239 2.46 -5.20 4.57
N THR A 240 2.93 -4.32 5.45
CA THR A 240 4.34 -4.20 5.78
C THR A 240 4.79 -5.38 6.64
N ARG A 241 6.08 -5.42 6.99
CA ARG A 241 6.54 -6.34 8.03
C ARG A 241 5.95 -5.94 9.38
N PRO A 242 5.51 -6.91 10.22
CA PRO A 242 4.96 -6.61 11.53
C PRO A 242 6.00 -5.88 12.40
N TYR A 243 5.58 -4.81 13.07
CA TYR A 243 6.41 -4.05 14.00
C TYR A 243 6.16 -4.43 15.47
N ILE A 244 5.04 -5.10 15.75
CA ILE A 244 4.72 -5.73 17.05
C ILE A 244 4.34 -7.18 16.79
N LEU A 245 4.86 -8.08 17.64
CA LEU A 245 4.43 -9.47 17.73
C LEU A 245 3.83 -9.66 19.12
N GLU A 246 2.55 -10.02 19.17
CA GLU A 246 1.83 -10.23 20.42
C GLU A 246 1.32 -11.68 20.51
N GLY A 247 1.21 -12.18 21.74
CA GLY A 247 0.63 -13.49 22.05
C GLY A 247 -0.70 -13.34 22.79
N THR A 248 -1.63 -14.27 22.56
CA THR A 248 -2.92 -14.27 23.25
C THR A 248 -2.76 -14.73 24.70
N ALA A 249 -3.23 -13.93 25.66
CA ALA A 249 -3.27 -14.27 27.07
C ALA A 249 -4.70 -14.19 27.63
N LEU A 250 -5.01 -15.06 28.61
CA LEU A 250 -6.26 -15.00 29.36
C LEU A 250 -6.06 -14.15 30.61
N VAL A 251 -6.75 -13.01 30.68
CA VAL A 251 -6.78 -12.16 31.86
C VAL A 251 -8.01 -12.52 32.69
N SER A 252 -7.80 -12.87 33.95
CA SER A 252 -8.88 -13.08 34.93
C SER A 252 -8.71 -12.12 36.11
N ARG A 253 -9.81 -11.87 36.83
CA ARG A 253 -9.73 -11.07 38.05
C ARG A 253 -8.79 -11.77 39.04
N ALA A 254 -7.93 -10.99 39.69
CA ALA A 254 -7.15 -11.47 40.83
C ALA A 254 -8.08 -12.22 41.81
N PRO A 255 -7.69 -13.43 42.27
CA PRO A 255 -8.50 -14.17 43.22
C PRO A 255 -8.83 -13.31 44.44
N LYS A 256 -10.11 -13.28 44.85
CA LYS A 256 -10.46 -12.73 46.15
C LYS A 256 -9.91 -13.67 47.22
N GLU A 257 -9.34 -13.11 48.26
CA GLU A 257 -8.95 -13.87 49.43
C GLU A 257 -10.20 -14.55 50.02
N ARG A 258 -10.12 -15.86 50.24
CA ARG A 258 -11.21 -16.64 50.86
C ARG A 258 -11.09 -16.51 52.38
N ASP A 259 -12.21 -16.64 53.08
CA ASP A 259 -12.19 -16.77 54.53
C ASP A 259 -11.37 -18.02 54.92
N HIS A 260 -10.34 -17.81 55.73
CA HIS A 260 -9.40 -18.85 56.18
C HIS A 260 -9.86 -19.56 57.46
N SER A 261 -11.00 -19.16 58.04
CA SER A 261 -11.51 -19.71 59.30
C SER A 261 -11.62 -21.25 59.32
N GLY A 262 -11.91 -21.87 58.18
CA GLY A 262 -11.96 -23.33 58.00
C GLY A 262 -10.75 -23.93 57.27
N ALA A 263 -9.77 -23.14 56.86
CA ALA A 263 -8.66 -23.60 56.00
C ALA A 263 -7.80 -24.68 56.68
N VAL A 264 -7.68 -24.64 58.02
CA VAL A 264 -6.96 -25.65 58.82
C VAL A 264 -7.56 -27.05 58.65
N PHE A 265 -8.87 -27.15 58.36
CA PHE A 265 -9.56 -28.43 58.18
C PHE A 265 -9.60 -28.91 56.73
N SER A 266 -9.18 -28.09 55.76
CA SER A 266 -9.20 -28.43 54.34
C SER A 266 -8.46 -29.71 53.92
N PRO A 267 -7.36 -30.16 54.57
CA PRO A 267 -6.70 -31.41 54.17
C PRO A 267 -7.37 -32.66 54.76
N PHE A 268 -8.36 -32.53 55.65
CA PHE A 268 -9.03 -33.66 56.28
C PHE A 268 -10.42 -33.89 55.65
N SER A 269 -10.72 -35.12 55.27
CA SER A 269 -12.07 -35.50 54.86
C SER A 269 -12.94 -35.67 56.11
N LEU A 270 -14.08 -34.97 56.16
CA LEU A 270 -15.08 -35.25 57.19
C LEU A 270 -15.58 -36.69 56.98
N PRO A 271 -15.64 -37.52 58.03
CA PRO A 271 -16.26 -38.83 57.90
C PRO A 271 -17.71 -38.60 57.49
N MET A 272 -18.12 -39.19 56.36
CA MET A 272 -19.54 -39.27 56.02
C MET A 272 -20.21 -40.00 57.18
N SER A 273 -21.01 -39.29 57.97
CA SER A 273 -21.88 -39.93 58.94
C SER A 273 -22.72 -40.95 58.20
N ASP A 274 -22.59 -42.22 58.57
CA ASP A 274 -23.39 -43.33 58.09
C ASP A 274 -24.84 -42.88 57.89
N VAL A 275 -25.25 -42.73 56.63
CA VAL A 275 -26.67 -42.76 56.29
C VAL A 275 -27.08 -44.20 56.50
N SER A 276 -27.51 -44.52 57.73
CA SER A 276 -28.13 -45.81 58.04
C SER A 276 -29.24 -46.05 57.02
N PRO A 277 -29.19 -47.12 56.20
CA PRO A 277 -30.27 -47.40 55.27
C PRO A 277 -31.56 -47.70 56.06
N PRO A 278 -32.75 -47.31 55.56
CA PRO A 278 -34.00 -47.56 56.24
C PRO A 278 -34.40 -49.01 56.01
N TYR A 279 -33.82 -49.95 56.76
CA TYR A 279 -34.34 -51.32 56.83
C TYR A 279 -34.72 -51.62 58.28
N GLY A 280 -35.93 -51.22 58.63
CA GLY A 280 -36.66 -51.86 59.72
C GLY A 280 -37.06 -53.26 59.28
N CYS A 281 -36.37 -54.28 59.77
CA CYS A 281 -36.83 -55.66 59.69
C CYS A 281 -38.14 -55.79 60.49
N SER A 282 -39.24 -56.10 59.80
CA SER A 282 -40.46 -56.57 60.44
C SER A 282 -40.21 -57.95 61.05
N SER A 283 -40.22 -58.04 62.37
CA SER A 283 -40.26 -59.31 63.09
C SER A 283 -41.62 -59.98 62.87
N SER A 284 -41.61 -61.10 62.18
CA SER A 284 -42.67 -62.10 62.24
C SER A 284 -42.66 -62.76 63.61
N GLN A 285 -43.78 -62.74 64.36
CA GLN A 285 -44.14 -63.82 65.28
C GLN A 285 -45.67 -63.90 65.44
N ASN A 286 -46.17 -65.07 65.04
CA ASN A 286 -47.33 -65.87 65.50
C ASN A 286 -48.53 -65.20 66.16
#